data_AF-A0A6J1W6X3-F1
#
_entry.id   AF-A0A6J1W6X3-F1
#
_cell.length_a   1.000
_cell.length_b   1.000
_cell.length_c   1.000
_cell.angle_alpha   90.00
_cell.angle_beta   90.00
_cell.angle_gamma   90.00
#
_symmetry.space_group_name_H-M   'P 1'
#
loop_
_entity.id
_entity.type
_entity.pdbx_description
1 polymer ?
#
loop_
_entity_poly.entity_id
_entity_poly.type
_entity_poly.pdbx_seq_one_letter_code
_entity_poly.pdbx_strand_id
1 'polypeptide(L)'
;MQTYELSCDMIDVVIDISSIYGLKKDGAGTPYDKESTAIIKLNNATVLYLKEVTKFLALVCFVREESFERKGLIDYNFHCFRKAIHEVFEVRMKAVKTQKNQNQVQKNKRVTHNGTPRMPL
;
A
#
# COMPACT_ATOMS: atom_id res chain seq x y z
N MET A 1 -12.82 18.05 10.91
CA MET A 1 -13.00 16.93 11.85
C MET A 1 -14.05 15.94 11.34
N GLN A 2 -15.28 16.39 11.06
CA GLN A 2 -16.40 15.51 10.62
C GLN A 2 -16.11 14.63 9.40
N THR A 3 -15.44 15.14 8.36
CA THR A 3 -15.09 14.32 7.18
C THR A 3 -14.07 13.22 7.50
N TYR A 4 -13.19 13.45 8.46
CA TYR A 4 -12.24 12.45 8.93
C TYR A 4 -12.96 11.34 9.71
N GLU A 5 -13.84 11.70 10.65
CA GLU A 5 -14.67 10.73 11.39
C GLU A 5 -15.52 9.88 10.43
N LEU A 6 -16.19 10.52 9.48
CA LEU A 6 -16.98 9.82 8.47
C LEU A 6 -16.13 8.90 7.57
N SER A 7 -14.84 9.21 7.37
CA SER A 7 -13.91 8.31 6.68
C SER A 7 -13.58 7.08 7.51
N CYS A 8 -13.41 7.24 8.83
CA CYS A 8 -13.21 6.12 9.75
C CYS A 8 -14.44 5.22 9.76
N ASP A 9 -15.64 5.80 9.93
CA ASP A 9 -16.91 5.06 9.90
C ASP A 9 -17.07 4.28 8.59
N MET A 10 -16.69 4.89 7.45
CA MET A 10 -16.70 4.20 6.16
C MET A 10 -15.76 2.99 6.16
N ILE A 11 -14.55 3.11 6.68
CA ILE A 11 -13.58 2.01 6.72
C ILE A 11 -14.14 0.87 7.58
N ASP A 12 -14.67 1.17 8.76
CA ASP A 12 -15.23 0.16 9.67
C ASP A 12 -16.36 -0.62 8.98
N VAL A 13 -17.32 0.09 8.36
CA VAL A 13 -18.41 -0.54 7.60
C VAL A 13 -17.87 -1.45 6.48
N VAL A 14 -16.88 -0.99 5.71
CA VAL A 14 -16.32 -1.76 4.59
C VAL A 14 -15.60 -3.02 5.10
N ILE A 15 -14.82 -2.90 6.18
CA ILE A 15 -14.07 -4.02 6.74
C ILE A 15 -14.98 -5.02 7.42
N ASP A 16 -16.01 -4.58 8.15
CA ASP A 16 -16.96 -5.46 8.82
C ASP A 16 -17.76 -6.29 7.81
N ILE A 17 -18.26 -5.66 6.74
CA ILE A 17 -18.95 -6.36 5.64
C ILE A 17 -18.01 -7.36 4.96
N SER A 18 -16.77 -6.94 4.67
CA SER A 18 -15.77 -7.80 4.03
C SER A 18 -15.31 -8.94 4.92
N SER A 19 -15.39 -8.80 6.24
CA SER A 19 -15.09 -9.86 7.20
C SER A 19 -16.17 -10.95 7.22
N ILE A 20 -17.42 -10.60 6.89
CA ILE A 20 -18.53 -11.55 6.79
C ILE A 20 -18.55 -12.23 5.41
N TYR A 21 -18.40 -11.46 4.33
CA TYR A 21 -18.66 -11.94 2.97
C TYR A 21 -17.44 -11.97 2.04
N GLY A 22 -16.32 -11.35 2.40
CA GLY A 22 -15.11 -11.26 1.58
C GLY A 22 -14.14 -12.44 1.75
N LEU A 23 -14.40 -13.35 2.70
CA LEU A 23 -13.60 -14.55 2.91
C LEU A 23 -14.01 -15.68 1.95
N LYS A 24 -13.05 -16.47 1.49
CA LYS A 24 -13.33 -17.66 0.67
C LYS A 24 -13.99 -18.74 1.53
N LYS A 25 -14.65 -19.71 0.89
CA LYS A 25 -15.42 -20.78 1.56
C LYS A 25 -14.62 -21.65 2.54
N ASP A 26 -13.31 -21.72 2.35
CA ASP A 26 -12.34 -22.40 3.22
C ASP A 26 -11.87 -21.52 4.40
N GLY A 27 -12.45 -20.33 4.56
CA GLY A 27 -12.01 -19.33 5.54
C GLY A 27 -10.69 -18.65 5.16
N ALA A 28 -10.13 -18.95 3.98
CA ALA A 28 -8.90 -18.33 3.52
C ALA A 28 -9.20 -16.96 2.88
N GLY A 29 -8.40 -15.95 3.25
CA GLY A 29 -8.53 -14.60 2.71
C GLY A 29 -8.28 -13.54 3.77
N THR A 30 -8.28 -12.29 3.34
CA THR A 30 -8.24 -11.13 4.23
C THR A 30 -9.43 -10.24 3.91
N PRO A 31 -10.08 -9.60 4.90
CA PRO A 31 -11.16 -8.64 4.65
C PRO A 31 -10.74 -7.44 3.79
N TYR A 32 -9.43 -7.25 3.64
CA TYR A 32 -8.83 -6.19 2.85
C TYR A 32 -7.72 -6.76 1.97
N ASP A 33 -7.82 -6.54 0.66
CA ASP A 33 -6.95 -7.08 -0.36
C ASP A 33 -6.75 -6.08 -1.53
N LYS A 34 -6.05 -6.50 -2.59
CA LYS A 34 -5.69 -5.65 -3.73
C LYS A 34 -6.88 -5.20 -4.59
N GLU A 35 -8.05 -5.83 -4.42
CA GLU A 35 -9.26 -5.55 -5.19
C GLU A 35 -10.30 -4.80 -4.34
N SER A 36 -10.01 -4.59 -3.05
CA SER A 36 -10.88 -3.91 -2.10
C SER A 36 -11.23 -2.49 -2.56
N THR A 37 -12.52 -2.26 -2.75
CA THR A 37 -13.11 -0.98 -3.14
C THR A 37 -14.52 -0.86 -2.59
N ALA A 38 -14.96 0.35 -2.27
CA ALA A 38 -16.32 0.61 -1.86
C ALA A 38 -16.80 1.98 -2.33
N ILE A 39 -18.09 2.10 -2.60
CA ILE A 39 -18.74 3.33 -3.01
C ILE A 39 -19.97 3.50 -2.13
N ILE A 40 -20.05 4.61 -1.39
CA ILE A 40 -21.21 4.97 -0.58
C ILE A 40 -21.73 6.31 -1.07
N LYS A 41 -23.00 6.34 -1.53
CA LYS A 41 -23.67 7.58 -1.94
C LYS A 41 -24.51 8.10 -0.79
N LEU A 42 -24.28 9.35 -0.39
CA LEU A 42 -25.10 10.05 0.59
C LEU A 42 -26.26 10.77 -0.10
N ASN A 43 -27.30 11.09 0.69
CA ASN A 43 -28.51 11.79 0.22
C ASN A 43 -28.30 13.30 -0.06
N ASN A 44 -27.06 13.78 -0.12
CA ASN A 44 -26.69 15.18 -0.32
C ASN A 44 -25.74 15.37 -1.51
N ALA A 45 -25.81 14.49 -2.51
CA ALA A 45 -24.94 14.48 -3.70
C ALA A 45 -23.44 14.30 -3.40
N THR A 46 -23.08 13.74 -2.25
CA THR A 46 -21.71 13.35 -1.90
C THR A 46 -21.53 11.84 -2.09
N VAL A 47 -20.44 11.45 -2.76
CA VAL A 47 -20.02 10.07 -2.94
C VAL A 47 -18.72 9.86 -2.20
N LEU A 48 -18.71 8.89 -1.29
CA LEU A 48 -17.50 8.40 -0.65
C LEU A 48 -16.96 7.25 -1.49
N TYR A 49 -15.69 7.33 -1.87
CA TYR A 49 -15.04 6.34 -2.72
C TYR A 49 -13.76 5.82 -2.08
N LEU A 50 -13.76 4.53 -1.72
CA LEU A 50 -12.62 3.82 -1.14
C LEU A 50 -11.98 2.91 -2.18
N LYS A 51 -10.64 2.93 -2.25
CA LYS A 51 -9.83 1.95 -2.99
C LYS A 51 -8.56 1.58 -2.24
N GLU A 52 -8.15 0.31 -2.38
CA GLU A 52 -6.85 -0.14 -1.88
C GLU A 52 -5.70 0.53 -2.62
N VAL A 53 -4.71 1.01 -1.86
CA VAL A 53 -3.44 1.51 -2.37
C VAL A 53 -2.33 0.50 -2.09
N THR A 54 -2.22 0.05 -0.84
CA THR A 54 -1.32 -1.04 -0.42
C THR A 54 -2.01 -1.92 0.60
N LYS A 55 -1.38 -3.04 0.99
CA LYS A 55 -1.85 -3.93 2.06
C LYS A 55 -2.24 -3.20 3.37
N PHE A 56 -1.69 -2.02 3.64
CA PHE A 56 -1.93 -1.27 4.86
C PHE A 56 -2.51 0.14 4.65
N LEU A 57 -2.71 0.57 3.40
CA LEU A 57 -3.16 1.92 3.07
C LEU A 57 -4.31 1.86 2.09
N ALA A 58 -5.42 2.52 2.44
CA ALA A 58 -6.55 2.76 1.55
C ALA A 58 -6.64 4.26 1.26
N LEU A 59 -7.13 4.62 0.07
CA LEU A 59 -7.51 5.99 -0.25
C LEU A 59 -9.02 6.12 -0.09
N VAL A 60 -9.46 7.09 0.69
CA VAL A 60 -10.88 7.48 0.81
C VAL A 60 -11.04 8.87 0.17
N CYS A 61 -11.92 8.97 -0.82
CA CYS A 61 -12.21 10.20 -1.56
C CYS A 61 -13.64 10.67 -1.31
N PHE A 62 -13.83 11.97 -1.15
CA PHE A 62 -15.13 12.63 -1.17
C PHE A 62 -15.30 13.30 -2.53
N VAL A 63 -16.27 12.85 -3.31
CA VAL A 63 -16.50 13.33 -4.68
C VAL A 63 -17.95 13.76 -4.81
N ARG A 64 -18.21 14.88 -5.49
CA ARG A 64 -19.60 15.26 -5.85
C ARG A 64 -20.16 14.24 -6.83
N GLU A 65 -21.44 13.91 -6.71
CA GLU A 65 -22.10 12.91 -7.55
C GLU A 65 -21.95 13.21 -9.05
N GLU A 66 -22.14 14.47 -9.47
CA GLU A 66 -21.93 14.94 -10.84
C GLU A 66 -20.51 14.66 -11.37
N SER A 67 -19.50 14.76 -10.50
CA SER A 67 -18.12 14.50 -10.88
C SER A 67 -17.85 13.01 -10.97
N PHE A 68 -18.55 12.22 -10.15
CA PHE A 68 -18.43 10.77 -10.10
C PHE A 68 -19.08 10.08 -11.31
N GLU A 69 -19.91 10.78 -12.10
CA GLU A 69 -20.36 10.30 -13.43
C GLU A 69 -19.18 9.93 -14.34
N ARG A 70 -18.03 10.59 -14.16
CA ARG A 70 -16.77 10.30 -14.88
C ARG A 70 -15.91 9.25 -14.16
N LYS A 71 -16.54 8.29 -13.49
CA LYS A 71 -15.86 7.24 -12.69
C LYS A 71 -14.70 6.57 -13.44
N GLY A 72 -14.86 6.26 -14.73
CA GLY A 72 -13.82 5.60 -15.52
C GLY A 72 -12.51 6.40 -15.60
N LEU A 73 -12.58 7.72 -15.73
CA LEU A 73 -11.40 8.60 -15.72
C LEU A 73 -10.79 8.70 -14.32
N ILE A 74 -11.63 8.75 -13.28
CA ILE A 74 -11.19 8.73 -11.89
C ILE A 74 -10.45 7.43 -11.58
N ASP A 75 -10.95 6.29 -12.06
CA ASP A 75 -10.32 4.98 -11.92
C ASP A 75 -8.96 4.91 -12.61
N TYR A 76 -8.85 5.46 -13.83
CA TYR A 76 -7.58 5.56 -14.54
C TYR A 76 -6.57 6.43 -13.78
N ASN A 77 -6.99 7.60 -13.32
CA ASN A 77 -6.13 8.48 -12.52
C ASN A 77 -5.69 7.79 -11.21
N PHE A 78 -6.59 7.04 -10.57
CA PHE A 78 -6.26 6.24 -9.40
C PHE A 78 -5.21 5.16 -9.70
N HIS A 79 -5.30 4.50 -10.86
CA HIS A 79 -4.29 3.52 -11.28
C HIS A 79 -2.90 4.17 -11.38
N CYS A 80 -2.80 5.34 -12.03
CA CYS A 80 -1.57 6.12 -12.10
C CYS A 80 -1.07 6.50 -10.70
N PHE A 81 -1.96 6.98 -9.83
CA PHE A 81 -1.64 7.34 -8.45
C PHE A 81 -1.09 6.15 -7.64
N ARG A 82 -1.77 5.00 -7.67
CA ARG A 82 -1.36 3.79 -6.94
C ARG A 82 0.03 3.33 -7.40
N LYS A 83 0.29 3.35 -8.70
CA LYS A 83 1.61 3.04 -9.27
C LYS A 83 2.68 4.00 -8.74
N ALA A 84 2.42 5.31 -8.77
CA ALA A 84 3.36 6.31 -8.27
C ALA A 84 3.67 6.13 -6.78
N ILE A 85 2.67 5.83 -5.94
CA ILE A 85 2.88 5.56 -4.51
C ILE A 85 3.78 4.34 -4.30
N HIS A 86 3.59 3.27 -5.08
CA HIS A 86 4.47 2.09 -5.00
C HIS A 86 5.91 2.45 -5.36
N GLU A 87 6.12 3.22 -6.43
CA GLU A 87 7.45 3.70 -6.84
C GLU A 87 8.12 4.54 -5.74
N VAL A 88 7.38 5.42 -5.08
CA VAL A 88 7.88 6.24 -3.95
C VAL A 88 8.36 5.35 -2.79
N PHE A 89 7.59 4.33 -2.41
CA PHE A 89 8.00 3.41 -1.36
C PHE A 89 9.22 2.54 -1.73
N GLU A 90 9.39 2.22 -3.01
CA GLU A 90 10.57 1.48 -3.48
C GLU A 90 11.88 2.25 -3.33
N VAL A 91 11.88 3.59 -3.47
CA VAL A 91 13.10 4.41 -3.38
C VAL A 91 13.81 4.18 -2.05
N ARG A 92 13.07 4.22 -0.93
CA ARG A 92 13.62 3.98 0.41
C ARG A 92 14.18 2.57 0.54
N MET A 93 13.49 1.58 -0.02
CA MET A 93 13.94 0.18 0.02
C MET A 93 15.24 -0.05 -0.77
N LYS A 94 15.38 0.61 -1.93
CA LYS A 94 16.59 0.56 -2.76
C LYS A 94 17.77 1.23 -2.05
N ALA A 95 17.57 2.40 -1.44
CA ALA A 95 18.61 3.09 -0.66
C ALA A 95 19.14 2.23 0.50
N VAL A 96 18.25 1.57 1.25
CA VAL A 96 18.63 0.69 2.37
C VAL A 96 19.40 -0.56 1.90
N LYS A 97 19.01 -1.16 0.77
CA LYS A 97 19.73 -2.31 0.19
C LYS A 97 21.14 -1.94 -0.26
N THR A 98 21.30 -0.78 -0.91
CA THR A 98 22.62 -0.30 -1.36
C THR A 98 23.57 -0.09 -0.18
N GLN A 99 23.10 0.47 0.94
CA GLN A 99 23.91 0.64 2.16
C GLN A 99 24.33 -0.70 2.79
N LYS A 100 23.44 -1.70 2.83
CA LYS A 100 23.77 -3.03 3.37
C LYS A 100 24.83 -3.75 2.51
N ASN A 101 24.72 -3.64 1.19
CA ASN A 101 25.72 -4.23 0.28
C ASN A 101 27.09 -3.57 0.43
N GLN A 102 27.16 -2.23 0.58
CA GLN A 102 28.43 -1.53 0.83
C GLN A 102 29.07 -1.95 2.16
N ASN A 103 28.29 -2.12 3.22
CA ASN A 103 28.79 -2.56 4.53
C ASN A 103 29.28 -4.02 4.51
N GLN A 104 28.65 -4.92 3.73
CA GLN A 104 29.13 -6.30 3.56
C GLN A 104 30.46 -6.36 2.78
N VAL A 105 30.60 -5.56 1.71
CA VAL A 105 31.84 -5.49 0.93
C VAL A 105 33.01 -4.95 1.77
N GLN A 106 32.77 -3.96 2.64
CA GLN A 106 33.80 -3.48 3.58
C GLN A 106 34.16 -4.50 4.66
N LYS A 107 33.20 -5.29 5.16
CA LYS A 107 33.47 -6.35 6.14
C LYS A 107 34.33 -7.46 5.54
N ASN A 108 34.03 -7.92 4.33
CA ASN A 108 34.81 -8.95 3.65
C ASN A 108 36.24 -8.51 3.30
N LYS A 109 36.44 -7.23 2.93
CA LYS A 109 37.80 -6.67 2.73
C LYS A 109 38.65 -6.64 4.00
N ARG A 110 38.05 -6.52 5.20
CA ARG A 110 38.79 -6.56 6.47
C ARG A 110 39.22 -7.96 6.88
N VAL A 111 38.46 -9.01 6.51
CA VAL A 111 38.79 -10.39 6.86
C VAL A 111 40.00 -10.92 6.04
N THR A 112 40.20 -10.43 4.83
CA THR A 112 41.33 -10.84 3.96
C THR A 112 42.69 -10.24 4.33
N HIS A 113 42.76 -9.27 5.27
CA HIS A 113 44.01 -8.61 5.67
C HIS A 113 44.67 -9.23 6.94
N ASN A 114 44.21 -10.39 7.41
CA ASN A 114 44.89 -11.16 8.47
C ASN A 114 45.60 -12.41 7.91
N GLY A 115 46.24 -12.28 6.74
CA GLY A 115 47.12 -13.32 6.20
C GLY A 115 48.45 -13.36 6.95
N THR A 116 48.61 -14.30 7.89
CA THR A 116 49.92 -14.71 8.40
C THR A 116 50.70 -15.40 7.28
N PRO A 117 51.93 -14.99 6.93
CA PRO A 117 52.75 -15.72 5.98
C PRO A 117 53.29 -16.99 6.65
N ARG A 118 52.94 -18.15 6.12
CA ARG A 118 53.52 -19.44 6.50
C ARG A 118 54.86 -19.57 5.78
N MET A 119 55.97 -19.50 6.51
CA MET A 119 57.31 -19.82 5.99
C MET A 119 57.37 -21.32 5.65
N PRO A 120 57.91 -21.72 4.49
CA PRO A 120 58.27 -23.11 4.24
C PRO A 120 59.54 -23.48 5.01
N LEU A 121 59.60 -24.72 5.48
CA LEU A 121 60.74 -25.37 6.14
C LEU A 121 62.02 -25.32 5.32
#